data_AF-A0A7C1K8B9-F1
#
_entry.id   AF-A0A7C1K8B9-F1
#
_cell.length_a   1.000
_cell.length_b   1.000
_cell.length_c   1.000
_cell.angle_alpha   90.00
_cell.angle_beta   90.00
_cell.angle_gamma   90.00
#
_symmetry.space_group_name_H-M   'P 1'
#
loop_
_entity.id
_entity.type
_entity.pdbx_description
1 polymer ?
#
loop_
_entity_poly.entity_id
_entity_poly.type
_entity_poly.pdbx_seq_one_letter_code
_entity_poly.pdbx_strand_id
1 'polypeptide(L)'
;MRADLERKLAIVLEAERGGLSADEVCRKYGIRRQTYYNWRREITRAGLLLMQERLAQDQEGKEVAALVAHLQEAKAQLEERVAQLERARMVWELRYKLLRWHLEKTGDARLQKILGEVAKLVPERLENGA
;
A
#
# COMPACT_ATOMS: atom_id res chain seq x y z
N MET A 1 -1.68 22.17 31.12
CA MET A 1 -1.22 20.77 31.28
C MET A 1 0.09 20.49 30.52
N ARG A 2 0.28 20.88 29.25
CA ARG A 2 1.56 20.72 28.51
C ARG A 2 2.77 21.43 29.13
N ALA A 3 2.60 22.70 29.53
CA ALA A 3 3.68 23.50 30.13
C ALA A 3 4.25 22.89 31.43
N ASP A 4 3.46 22.10 32.16
CA ASP A 4 3.91 21.40 33.36
C ASP A 4 4.83 20.21 33.01
N LEU A 5 4.51 19.48 31.94
CA LEU A 5 5.35 18.38 31.46
C LEU A 5 6.66 18.88 30.84
N GLU A 6 6.61 19.96 30.05
CA GLU A 6 7.80 20.59 29.47
C GLU A 6 8.78 21.06 30.55
N ARG A 7 8.26 21.66 31.64
CA ARG A 7 9.07 22.05 32.80
C ARG A 7 9.70 20.84 33.50
N LYS A 8 8.91 19.78 33.77
CA LYS A 8 9.41 18.54 34.38
C LYS A 8 10.50 17.90 33.52
N LEU A 9 10.28 17.87 32.20
CA LEU A 9 11.23 17.34 31.22
C LEU A 9 12.53 18.14 31.19
N ALA A 10 12.46 19.47 31.18
CA ALA A 10 13.65 20.33 31.20
C ALA A 10 14.50 20.08 32.46
N ILE A 11 13.88 19.98 33.64
CA ILE A 11 14.55 19.73 34.91
C ILE A 11 15.22 18.34 34.91
N VAL A 12 14.52 17.30 34.45
CA VAL A 12 15.08 15.94 34.37
C VAL A 12 16.22 15.88 33.35
N LEU A 13 16.07 16.49 32.18
CA LEU A 13 17.11 16.49 31.15
C LEU A 13 18.36 17.28 31.56
N GLU A 14 18.23 18.33 32.35
CA GLU A 14 19.37 19.09 32.86
C GLU A 14 20.24 18.25 33.80
N ALA A 15 19.63 17.42 34.64
CA ALA A 15 20.35 16.46 35.47
C ALA A 15 21.06 15.38 34.63
N GLU A 16 20.37 14.82 33.62
CA GLU A 16 20.92 13.74 32.78
C GLU A 16 21.99 14.22 31.79
N ARG A 17 21.84 15.42 31.22
CA ARG A 17 22.80 15.98 30.23
C ARG A 17 23.93 16.78 30.85
N GLY A 18 23.66 17.48 31.96
CA GLY A 18 24.59 18.43 32.57
C GLY A 18 25.55 17.81 33.59
N GLY A 19 25.41 16.52 33.91
CA GLY A 19 26.22 15.85 34.94
C GLY A 19 25.97 16.36 36.37
N LEU A 20 24.96 17.21 36.56
CA LEU A 20 24.54 17.68 37.87
C LEU A 20 23.94 16.51 38.64
N SER A 21 24.38 16.35 39.89
CA SER A 21 23.77 15.38 40.79
C SER A 21 22.31 15.72 41.03
N ALA A 22 21.50 14.71 41.33
CA ALA A 22 20.08 14.90 41.67
C ALA A 22 19.89 15.93 42.81
N ASP A 23 20.88 16.09 43.68
CA ASP A 23 20.86 17.01 44.81
C ASP A 23 21.04 18.47 44.40
N GLU A 24 21.92 18.74 43.44
CA GLU A 24 22.14 20.07 42.89
C GLU A 24 20.91 20.54 42.12
N VAL A 25 20.30 19.66 41.33
CA VAL A 25 19.06 19.95 40.60
C VAL A 25 17.89 20.17 41.55
N CYS A 26 17.76 19.34 42.59
CA CYS A 26 16.72 19.52 43.61
C CYS A 26 16.84 20.86 44.36
N ARG A 27 18.07 21.27 44.71
CA ARG A 27 18.36 22.57 45.35
C ARG A 27 18.07 23.74 44.41
N LYS A 28 18.50 23.66 43.16
CA LYS A 28 18.32 24.71 42.15
C LYS A 28 16.85 25.01 41.86
N TYR A 29 16.02 23.96 41.78
CA TYR A 29 14.60 24.09 41.43
C TYR A 29 13.63 24.05 42.62
N GLY A 30 14.15 23.91 43.85
CA GLY A 30 13.35 23.86 45.07
C GLY A 30 12.43 22.63 45.16
N ILE A 31 12.84 21.50 44.59
CA ILE A 31 12.05 20.26 44.57
C ILE A 31 12.63 19.20 45.49
N ARG A 32 11.80 18.27 45.95
CA ARG A 32 12.24 17.13 46.76
C ARG A 32 12.83 16.05 45.85
N ARG A 33 13.86 15.32 46.33
CA ARG A 33 14.45 14.18 45.59
C ARG A 33 13.41 13.17 45.14
N GLN A 34 12.45 12.83 46.00
CA GLN A 34 11.38 11.88 45.66
C GLN A 34 10.59 12.33 44.43
N THR A 35 10.28 13.62 44.35
CA THR A 35 9.57 14.23 43.22
C THR A 35 10.38 14.14 41.94
N TYR A 36 11.68 14.47 42.01
CA TYR A 36 12.61 14.33 40.88
C TYR A 36 12.67 12.90 40.34
N TYR A 37 12.90 11.90 41.20
CA TYR A 37 13.00 10.52 40.76
C TYR A 37 11.68 9.95 40.24
N ASN A 38 10.54 10.39 40.78
CA ASN A 38 9.23 10.03 40.24
C ASN A 38 9.06 10.59 38.81
N TRP A 39 9.35 11.87 38.60
CA TRP A 39 9.29 12.47 37.26
C TRP A 39 10.25 11.82 36.28
N ARG A 40 11.50 11.58 36.69
CA ARG A 40 12.50 10.89 35.85
C ARG A 40 11.96 9.53 35.39
N ARG A 41 11.43 8.73 36.32
CA ARG A 41 10.88 7.41 36.02
C ARG A 41 9.69 7.47 35.07
N GLU A 42 8.74 8.37 35.32
CA GLU A 42 7.56 8.55 34.48
C GLU A 42 7.94 8.98 33.07
N ILE A 43 8.84 9.96 32.94
CA ILE A 43 9.31 10.48 31.65
C ILE A 43 10.09 9.42 30.88
N THR A 44 11.01 8.69 31.53
CA THR A 44 11.77 7.62 30.88
C THR A 44 10.84 6.50 30.42
N ARG A 45 9.86 6.10 31.24
CA ARG A 45 8.89 5.05 30.87
C ARG A 45 8.01 5.49 29.70
N ALA A 46 7.49 6.72 29.75
CA ALA A 46 6.68 7.28 28.67
C ALA A 46 7.49 7.40 27.37
N GLY A 47 8.75 7.85 27.45
CA GLY A 47 9.65 7.93 26.31
C GLY A 47 9.95 6.57 25.68
N LEU A 48 10.16 5.54 26.49
CA LEU A 48 10.38 4.17 26.02
C LEU A 48 9.13 3.63 25.29
N LEU A 49 7.94 3.82 25.85
CA LEU A 49 6.69 3.38 25.24
C LEU A 49 6.44 4.06 23.89
N LEU A 50 6.58 5.39 23.83
CA LEU A 50 6.44 6.13 22.57
C LEU A 50 7.45 5.69 21.51
N MET A 51 8.68 5.36 21.93
CA MET A 51 9.70 4.87 21.01
C MET A 51 9.36 3.47 20.49
N GLN A 52 8.83 2.58 21.34
CA GLN A 52 8.36 1.26 20.92
C GLN A 52 7.17 1.36 19.96
N GLU A 53 6.18 2.18 20.28
CA GLU A 53 5.02 2.45 19.42
C GLU A 53 5.46 2.98 18.06
N ARG A 54 6.40 3.93 18.03
CA ARG A 54 6.91 4.49 16.78
C ARG A 54 7.69 3.48 15.95
N LEU A 55 8.51 2.64 16.59
CA LEU A 55 9.22 1.56 15.90
C LEU A 55 8.25 0.53 15.30
N ALA A 56 7.19 0.19 16.03
CA ALA A 56 6.14 -0.70 15.53
C ALA A 56 5.41 -0.08 14.33
N GLN A 57 5.01 1.20 14.42
CA GLN A 57 4.38 1.92 13.31
C GLN A 57 5.29 2.05 12.09
N ASP A 58 6.59 2.28 12.29
CA ASP A 58 7.56 2.34 11.20
C ASP A 58 7.73 0.97 10.52
N GLN A 59 7.64 -0.14 11.26
CA GLN A 59 7.66 -1.49 10.71
C GLN A 59 6.38 -1.77 9.91
N GLU A 60 5.21 -1.53 10.50
CA GLU A 60 3.91 -1.69 9.83
C GLU A 60 3.85 -0.83 8.55
N GLY A 61 4.32 0.41 8.61
CA GLY A 61 4.37 1.31 7.45
C GLY A 61 5.26 0.79 6.33
N LYS A 62 6.41 0.19 6.66
CA LYS A 62 7.31 -0.45 5.66
C LYS A 62 6.68 -1.69 5.03
N GLU A 63 6.02 -2.52 5.83
CA GLU A 63 5.33 -3.71 5.34
C GLU A 63 4.18 -3.33 4.40
N VAL A 64 3.36 -2.35 4.78
CA VAL A 64 2.29 -1.83 3.93
C VAL A 64 2.86 -1.25 2.62
N ALA A 65 3.94 -0.47 2.69
CA ALA A 65 4.58 0.07 1.48
C ALA A 65 5.09 -1.03 0.54
N ALA A 66 5.69 -2.10 1.09
CA ALA A 66 6.15 -3.24 0.30
C ALA A 66 4.97 -3.99 -0.35
N LEU A 67 3.88 -4.20 0.39
CA LEU A 67 2.66 -4.83 -0.14
C LEU A 67 2.02 -3.99 -1.25
N VAL A 68 1.94 -2.67 -1.07
CA VAL A 68 1.42 -1.76 -2.11
C VAL A 68 2.28 -1.83 -3.37
N ALA A 69 3.61 -1.82 -3.25
CA ALA A 69 4.50 -1.94 -4.40
C ALA A 69 4.30 -3.27 -5.14
N HIS A 70 4.18 -4.39 -4.41
CA HIS A 70 3.91 -5.70 -5.00
C HIS A 70 2.54 -5.75 -5.70
N LEU A 71 1.50 -5.17 -5.11
CA LEU A 71 0.17 -5.10 -5.74
C LEU A 71 0.14 -4.22 -6.99
N GLN A 72 0.90 -3.12 -7.00
CA GLN A 72 1.04 -2.26 -8.18
C GLN A 72 1.73 -3.00 -9.33
N GLU A 73 2.79 -3.75 -9.04
CA GLU A 73 3.47 -4.59 -10.03
C GLU A 73 2.54 -5.67 -10.59
N ALA A 74 1.84 -6.41 -9.72
CA ALA A 74 0.89 -7.43 -10.14
C ALA A 74 -0.25 -6.83 -11.00
N LYS A 75 -0.73 -5.64 -10.65
CA LYS A 75 -1.72 -4.91 -11.44
C LYS A 75 -1.18 -4.57 -12.83
N ALA A 76 0.03 -4.02 -12.93
CA ALA A 76 0.65 -3.69 -14.22
C ALA A 76 0.82 -4.92 -15.11
N GLN A 77 1.21 -6.06 -14.52
CA GLN A 77 1.31 -7.33 -15.24
C GLN A 77 -0.05 -7.81 -15.76
N LEU A 78 -1.11 -7.69 -14.96
CA LEU A 78 -2.47 -8.04 -15.38
C LEU A 78 -2.95 -7.13 -16.52
N GLU A 79 -2.73 -5.83 -16.43
CA GLU A 79 -3.10 -4.87 -17.48
C GLU A 79 -2.39 -5.21 -18.81
N GLU A 80 -1.10 -5.55 -18.78
CA GLU A 80 -0.37 -5.97 -19.97
C GLU A 80 -0.92 -7.30 -20.54
N ARG A 81 -1.27 -8.27 -19.68
CA ARG A 81 -1.88 -9.53 -20.13
C ARG A 81 -3.24 -9.31 -20.77
N VAL A 82 -4.06 -8.43 -20.22
CA VAL A 82 -5.35 -8.06 -20.81
C VAL A 82 -5.13 -7.42 -22.19
N ALA A 83 -4.22 -6.44 -22.29
CA ALA A 83 -3.89 -5.81 -23.57
C ALA A 83 -3.33 -6.80 -24.60
N GLN A 84 -2.57 -7.82 -24.19
CA GLN A 84 -2.12 -8.91 -25.06
C GLN A 84 -3.30 -9.75 -25.58
N LEU A 85 -4.23 -10.13 -24.70
CA LEU A 85 -5.40 -10.91 -25.08
C LEU A 85 -6.33 -10.12 -26.01
N GLU A 86 -6.53 -8.83 -25.76
CA GLU A 86 -7.32 -7.95 -26.64
C GLU A 86 -6.70 -7.83 -28.04
N ARG A 87 -5.38 -7.65 -28.13
CA ARG A 87 -4.65 -7.66 -29.41
C ARG A 87 -4.81 -9.01 -30.14
N ALA A 88 -4.63 -10.13 -29.44
CA ALA A 88 -4.79 -11.45 -30.03
C ALA A 88 -6.23 -11.70 -30.50
N ARG A 89 -7.21 -11.24 -29.72
CA ARG A 89 -8.64 -11.29 -30.07
C ARG A 89 -8.93 -10.50 -31.34
N MET A 90 -8.46 -9.25 -31.44
CA MET A 90 -8.62 -8.41 -32.64
C MET A 90 -8.08 -9.11 -33.89
N VAL A 91 -6.88 -9.68 -33.81
CA VAL A 91 -6.26 -10.41 -34.92
C VAL A 91 -7.09 -11.63 -35.31
N TRP A 92 -7.58 -12.38 -34.33
CA TRP A 92 -8.44 -13.54 -34.57
C TRP A 92 -9.77 -13.14 -35.22
N GLU A 93 -10.42 -12.08 -34.75
CA GLU A 93 -11.67 -11.57 -35.32
C GLU A 93 -11.49 -11.10 -36.77
N LEU A 94 -10.39 -10.41 -37.09
CA LEU A 94 -10.07 -10.00 -38.46
C LEU A 94 -9.82 -11.21 -39.37
N ARG A 95 -9.03 -12.18 -38.91
CA ARG A 95 -8.78 -13.44 -39.65
C ARG A 95 -10.07 -14.20 -39.90
N TYR A 96 -10.94 -14.29 -38.90
CA TYR A 96 -12.24 -14.93 -39.02
C TYR A 96 -13.13 -14.22 -40.03
N LYS A 97 -13.27 -12.88 -39.94
CA LYS A 97 -14.05 -12.08 -40.89
C LYS A 97 -13.55 -12.25 -42.33
N LEU A 98 -12.23 -12.27 -42.53
CA LEU A 98 -11.62 -12.49 -43.84
C LEU A 98 -11.89 -13.89 -44.38
N LEU A 99 -11.71 -14.92 -43.55
CA LEU A 99 -11.99 -16.32 -43.92
C LEU A 99 -13.47 -16.49 -44.30
N ARG A 100 -14.37 -15.96 -43.46
CA ARG A 100 -15.81 -15.97 -43.70
C ARG A 100 -16.15 -15.32 -45.04
N TRP A 101 -15.61 -14.13 -45.31
CA TRP A 101 -15.82 -13.43 -46.58
C TRP A 101 -15.37 -14.29 -47.78
N HIS A 102 -14.20 -14.92 -47.71
CA HIS A 102 -13.72 -15.81 -48.77
C HIS A 102 -14.60 -17.04 -48.98
N LEU A 103 -15.03 -17.68 -47.89
CA LEU A 103 -15.88 -18.87 -47.92
C LEU A 103 -17.29 -18.56 -48.43
N GLU A 104 -17.85 -17.39 -48.10
CA GLU A 104 -19.14 -16.95 -48.61
C GLU A 104 -19.11 -16.76 -50.15
N LYS A 105 -17.96 -16.34 -50.70
CA LYS A 105 -17.75 -16.17 -52.14
C LYS A 105 -17.57 -17.49 -52.91
N THR A 106 -17.28 -18.61 -52.23
CA THR A 106 -17.03 -19.89 -52.88
C THR A 106 -18.31 -20.60 -53.35
N GLY A 107 -19.48 -20.20 -52.83
CA GLY A 107 -20.79 -20.73 -53.27
C GLY A 107 -21.15 -22.13 -52.76
N ASP A 108 -20.36 -22.73 -51.88
CA ASP A 108 -20.61 -24.08 -51.33
C ASP A 108 -21.65 -24.05 -50.19
N ALA A 109 -22.79 -24.71 -50.43
CA ALA A 109 -23.91 -24.79 -49.48
C ALA A 109 -23.54 -25.50 -48.16
N ARG A 110 -22.57 -26.42 -48.17
CA ARG A 110 -22.10 -27.10 -46.94
C ARG A 110 -21.31 -26.14 -46.06
N LEU A 111 -20.45 -25.33 -46.67
CA LEU A 111 -19.65 -24.32 -45.97
C LEU A 111 -20.55 -23.21 -45.40
N GLN A 112 -21.60 -22.82 -46.12
CA GLN A 112 -22.60 -21.86 -45.63
C GLN A 112 -23.32 -22.36 -44.37
N LYS A 113 -23.68 -23.65 -44.33
CA LYS A 113 -24.29 -24.26 -43.14
C LYS A 113 -23.33 -24.25 -41.94
N ILE A 114 -22.07 -24.65 -42.17
CA ILE A 114 -21.03 -24.67 -41.12
C ILE A 114 -20.76 -23.25 -40.60
N LEU A 115 -20.65 -22.26 -41.47
CA LEU A 115 -20.49 -20.85 -41.07
C LEU A 115 -21.66 -20.35 -40.22
N GLY A 116 -22.89 -20.74 -40.55
CA GLY A 116 -24.08 -20.43 -39.77
C GLY A 116 -24.12 -21.10 -38.39
N GLU A 117 -23.54 -22.29 -38.25
CA GLU A 117 -23.39 -22.97 -36.95
C GLU A 117 -22.27 -22.33 -36.11
N VAL A 118 -21.13 -22.01 -36.71
CA VAL A 118 -20.01 -21.34 -36.04
C VAL A 118 -20.40 -19.94 -35.57
N ALA A 119 -21.17 -19.19 -36.37
CA ALA A 119 -21.64 -17.85 -36.00
C ALA A 119 -22.55 -17.84 -34.75
N LYS A 120 -23.22 -18.95 -34.43
CA LYS A 120 -24.03 -19.08 -33.20
C LYS A 120 -23.18 -19.32 -31.95
N LEU A 121 -21.99 -19.88 -32.12
CA LEU A 121 -21.05 -20.18 -31.03
C LEU A 121 -20.15 -18.98 -30.70
N VAL A 122 -20.01 -18.04 -31.63
CA VAL A 122 -19.27 -16.79 -31.41
C VAL A 122 -20.27 -15.75 -30.90
N PRO A 123 -20.20 -15.33 -29.61
CA PRO A 123 -21.10 -14.30 -29.11
C PRO A 123 -20.96 -13.01 -29.95
N GLU A 124 -22.07 -12.54 -30.51
CA GLU A 124 -22.12 -11.21 -31.16
C GLU A 124 -21.94 -10.15 -30.07
N ARG A 125 -20.74 -9.57 -30.03
CA ARG A 125 -20.38 -8.30 -29.37
C ARG A 125 -20.55 -8.22 -27.84
N LEU A 126 -19.44 -7.94 -27.18
CA LEU A 126 -19.37 -6.75 -26.31
C LEU A 126 -18.81 -5.60 -27.16
N GLU A 127 -19.63 -4.94 -27.98
CA GLU A 127 -19.34 -3.59 -28.51
C GLU A 127 -20.07 -2.53 -27.68
N ASN A 128 -20.68 -2.91 -26.55
CA ASN A 128 -21.22 -1.97 -25.58
C ASN A 128 -20.33 -2.00 -24.33
N GLY A 129 -19.19 -1.33 -24.41
CA GLY A 129 -18.40 -0.92 -23.26
C GLY A 129 -18.41 0.60 -23.20
N ALA A 130 -19.35 1.14 -22.42
CA ALA A 130 -19.23 2.47 -21.82
C ALA A 130 -18.17 2.44 -20.71
#